data_AF-A0A6V8QLG3-F1
#
_entry.id   AF-A0A6V8QLG3-F1
#
_cell.length_a   1.000
_cell.length_b   1.000
_cell.length_c   1.000
_cell.angle_alpha   90.00
_cell.angle_beta   90.00
_cell.angle_gamma   90.00
#
_symmetry.space_group_name_H-M   'P 1'
#
loop_
_entity.id
_entity.type
_entity.pdbx_description
1 polymer ?
#
loop_
_entity_poly.entity_id
_entity_poly.type
_entity_poly.pdbx_seq_one_letter_code
_entity_poly.pdbx_strand_id
1 'polypeptide(L)'
;MGKSVVSKSGHATARVNGTVIAEATSWMETEGNVYFPPESIKGEYFTGTSQHSSCPWKGEASYYTINAGGEFCRLLSTWFDGWGLDVDSSFEKIGQQFDNAAWYYPQPLEGAVDLRDHVAFYKNKVEITAN
;
A
#
# COMPACT_ATOMS: atom_id res chain seq x y z
N MET A 1 4.97 -18.91 -21.65
CA MET A 1 3.80 -19.35 -20.85
C MET A 1 3.55 -18.31 -19.75
N GLY A 2 2.52 -17.48 -19.88
CA GLY A 2 2.02 -16.66 -18.76
C GLY A 2 1.13 -17.51 -17.84
N LYS A 3 0.91 -17.06 -16.62
CA LYS A 3 -0.11 -17.65 -15.74
C LYS A 3 -1.44 -16.90 -15.94
N SER A 4 -2.54 -17.49 -15.48
CA SER A 4 -3.86 -16.87 -15.60
C SER A 4 -3.96 -15.63 -14.72
N VAL A 5 -4.20 -14.49 -15.36
CA VAL A 5 -4.68 -13.26 -14.72
C VAL A 5 -6.20 -13.24 -14.86
N VAL A 6 -6.92 -13.07 -13.76
CA VAL A 6 -8.38 -13.13 -13.72
C VAL A 6 -8.94 -11.82 -13.22
N SER A 7 -9.81 -11.18 -14.00
CA SER A 7 -10.56 -10.00 -13.55
C SER A 7 -11.66 -10.42 -12.57
N LYS A 8 -11.82 -9.64 -11.50
CA LYS A 8 -12.81 -9.80 -10.44
C LYS A 8 -13.54 -8.49 -10.21
N SER A 9 -14.74 -8.58 -9.65
CA SER A 9 -15.58 -7.45 -9.26
C SER A 9 -16.28 -7.73 -7.94
N GLY A 10 -16.50 -6.71 -7.13
CA GLY A 10 -17.05 -6.83 -5.79
C GLY A 10 -16.63 -5.65 -4.92
N HIS A 11 -16.21 -5.90 -3.69
CA HIS A 11 -15.60 -4.88 -2.82
C HIS A 11 -14.28 -5.39 -2.26
N ALA A 12 -13.19 -4.75 -2.66
CA ALA A 12 -11.85 -5.06 -2.20
C ALA A 12 -11.24 -3.89 -1.44
N THR A 13 -10.59 -4.16 -0.32
CA THR A 13 -9.89 -3.16 0.51
C THR A 13 -8.53 -3.67 0.97
N ALA A 14 -7.55 -2.76 0.99
CA ALA A 14 -6.25 -2.95 1.63
C ALA A 14 -6.14 -1.99 2.84
N ARG A 15 -5.79 -2.53 4.01
CA ARG A 15 -5.71 -1.79 5.28
C ARG A 15 -4.39 -1.99 6.01
N VAL A 16 -3.95 -0.93 6.69
CA VAL A 16 -2.81 -0.94 7.63
C VAL A 16 -3.27 -0.32 8.93
N ASN A 17 -3.27 -1.10 10.02
CA ASN A 17 -3.78 -0.70 11.35
C ASN A 17 -5.13 0.06 11.25
N GLY A 18 -6.09 -0.51 10.53
CA GLY A 18 -7.43 0.08 10.30
C GLY A 18 -7.50 1.21 9.27
N THR A 19 -6.37 1.78 8.82
CA THR A 19 -6.33 2.82 7.79
C THR A 19 -6.49 2.18 6.40
N VAL A 20 -7.51 2.57 5.64
CA VAL A 20 -7.72 2.12 4.25
C VAL A 20 -6.73 2.83 3.34
N ILE A 21 -5.83 2.07 2.71
CA ILE A 21 -4.80 2.57 1.80
C ILE A 21 -5.12 2.29 0.32
N ALA A 22 -6.02 1.35 0.04
CA ALA A 22 -6.60 1.12 -1.28
C ALA A 22 -8.01 0.54 -1.16
N GLU A 23 -8.90 0.90 -2.09
CA GLU A 23 -10.28 0.42 -2.13
C GLU A 23 -10.81 0.42 -3.57
N ALA A 24 -11.28 -0.75 -4.04
CA ALA A 24 -11.69 -0.95 -5.42
C ALA A 24 -12.96 -1.79 -5.54
N THR A 25 -13.73 -1.55 -6.61
CA THR A 25 -14.89 -2.38 -7.00
C THR A 25 -14.56 -3.44 -8.04
N SER A 26 -13.36 -3.37 -8.63
CA SER A 26 -12.82 -4.34 -9.57
C SER A 26 -11.31 -4.45 -9.40
N TRP A 27 -10.78 -5.66 -9.54
CA TRP A 27 -9.35 -5.94 -9.35
C TRP A 27 -8.92 -7.11 -10.22
N MET A 28 -7.61 -7.31 -10.32
CA MET A 28 -7.02 -8.48 -10.96
C MET A 28 -6.53 -9.47 -9.91
N GLU A 29 -6.65 -10.77 -10.19
CA GLU A 29 -6.07 -11.82 -9.36
C GLU A 29 -5.13 -12.70 -10.17
N THR A 30 -3.96 -12.97 -9.60
CA THR A 30 -3.06 -14.00 -10.11
C THR A 30 -2.24 -14.59 -8.97
N GLU A 31 -2.06 -15.92 -8.98
CA GLU A 31 -1.25 -16.64 -7.99
C GLU A 31 -1.62 -16.32 -6.52
N GLY A 32 -2.91 -16.11 -6.26
CA GLY A 32 -3.42 -15.77 -4.93
C GLY A 32 -3.12 -14.33 -4.47
N ASN A 33 -2.58 -13.48 -5.33
CA ASN A 33 -2.39 -12.05 -5.06
C ASN A 33 -3.54 -11.24 -5.66
N VAL A 34 -3.96 -10.21 -4.93
CA VAL A 34 -4.96 -9.22 -5.35
C VAL A 34 -4.21 -7.98 -5.84
N TYR A 35 -4.52 -7.55 -7.06
CA TYR A 35 -3.92 -6.42 -7.74
C TYR A 35 -4.97 -5.31 -7.89
N PHE A 36 -4.79 -4.27 -7.12
CA PHE A 36 -5.65 -3.09 -7.08
C PHE A 36 -5.32 -2.17 -8.26
N PRO A 37 -6.31 -1.63 -8.99
CA PRO A 37 -6.04 -0.71 -10.08
C PRO A 37 -5.43 0.60 -9.55
N PRO A 38 -4.56 1.29 -10.30
CA PRO A 38 -3.79 2.43 -9.79
C PRO A 38 -4.66 3.57 -9.24
N GLU A 39 -5.84 3.81 -9.83
CA GLU A 39 -6.80 4.81 -9.38
C GLU A 39 -7.43 4.50 -8.01
N SER A 40 -7.39 3.24 -7.57
CA SER A 40 -7.90 2.83 -6.26
C SER A 40 -6.89 3.04 -5.12
N ILE A 41 -5.66 3.43 -5.45
CA ILE A 41 -4.55 3.58 -4.51
C ILE A 41 -4.53 4.98 -3.93
N LYS A 42 -4.52 5.10 -2.60
CA LYS A 42 -4.34 6.39 -1.93
C LYS A 42 -2.87 6.74 -1.85
N GLY A 43 -2.35 7.35 -2.92
CA GLY A 43 -0.92 7.65 -3.11
C GLY A 43 -0.25 8.42 -1.97
N GLU A 44 -1.00 9.14 -1.14
CA GLU A 44 -0.48 9.84 0.05
C GLU A 44 0.23 8.92 1.06
N TYR A 45 -0.10 7.62 1.06
CA TYR A 45 0.55 6.63 1.94
C TYR A 45 1.75 5.95 1.29
N PHE A 46 2.08 6.23 0.03
CA PHE A 46 3.05 5.45 -0.74
C PHE A 46 4.28 6.28 -1.10
N THR A 47 5.45 5.73 -0.86
CA THR A 47 6.74 6.31 -1.28
C THR A 47 7.45 5.31 -2.16
N GLY A 48 7.78 5.71 -3.39
CA GLY A 48 8.53 4.86 -4.32
C GLY A 48 9.93 4.55 -3.79
N THR A 49 10.42 3.35 -4.07
CA THR A 49 11.78 2.92 -3.72
C THR A 49 12.58 2.57 -4.97
N SER A 50 13.90 2.50 -4.84
CA SER A 50 14.79 1.98 -5.90
C SER A 50 14.87 0.45 -5.92
N GLN A 51 14.05 -0.23 -5.12
CA GLN A 51 14.04 -1.69 -5.07
C GLN A 51 13.30 -2.22 -6.28
N HIS A 52 13.89 -3.24 -6.91
CA HIS A 52 13.27 -3.98 -8.01
C HIS A 52 13.45 -5.49 -7.82
N SER A 53 12.61 -6.28 -8.47
CA SER A 53 12.77 -7.74 -8.55
C SER A 53 12.30 -8.26 -9.90
N SER A 54 12.95 -9.31 -10.38
CA SER A 54 12.65 -9.89 -11.69
C SER A 54 11.73 -11.10 -11.59
N CYS A 55 10.70 -11.15 -12.44
CA CYS A 55 9.84 -12.31 -12.61
C CYS A 55 9.88 -12.80 -14.07
N PRO A 56 10.16 -14.09 -14.34
CA PRO A 56 10.32 -14.60 -15.70
C PRO A 56 9.13 -14.40 -16.65
N TRP A 57 7.92 -14.21 -16.11
CA TRP A 57 6.70 -14.09 -16.91
C TRP A 57 5.91 -12.81 -16.68
N LYS A 58 6.17 -12.07 -15.59
CA LYS A 58 5.54 -10.77 -15.33
C LYS A 58 6.43 -9.57 -15.67
N GLY A 59 7.75 -9.75 -15.73
CA GLY A 59 8.70 -8.65 -15.95
C GLY A 59 9.32 -8.13 -14.64
N GLU A 60 9.83 -6.90 -14.68
CA GLU A 60 10.45 -6.22 -13.53
C GLU A 60 9.37 -5.58 -12.64
N ALA A 61 9.37 -5.93 -11.35
CA ALA A 61 8.55 -5.31 -10.34
C ALA A 61 9.27 -4.09 -9.73
N SER A 62 8.49 -3.06 -9.41
CA SER A 62 8.91 -1.90 -8.62
C SER A 62 8.16 -1.90 -7.29
N TYR A 63 8.76 -1.32 -6.26
CA TYR A 63 8.24 -1.39 -4.89
C TYR A 63 7.87 -0.01 -4.32
N TYR A 64 6.91 -0.03 -3.39
CA TYR A 64 6.56 1.10 -2.55
C TYR A 64 6.76 0.76 -1.07
N THR A 65 7.29 1.73 -0.32
CA THR A 65 7.16 1.79 1.14
C THR A 65 5.81 2.42 1.49
N ILE A 66 5.13 1.87 2.49
CA ILE A 66 3.84 2.37 2.98
C ILE A 66 4.05 3.09 4.31
N ASN A 67 3.49 4.30 4.42
CA ASN A 67 3.50 5.11 5.64
C ASN A 67 2.05 5.36 6.07
N ALA A 68 1.49 4.52 6.95
CA ALA A 68 0.07 4.57 7.32
C ALA A 68 -0.19 4.05 8.75
N GLY A 69 -1.42 4.19 9.25
CA GLY A 69 -1.84 3.53 10.48
C GLY A 69 -1.28 4.14 11.77
N GLY A 70 -1.09 5.47 11.81
CA GLY A 70 -0.35 6.11 12.90
C GLY A 70 -0.89 5.78 14.29
N GLU A 71 -0.04 5.19 15.12
CA GLU A 71 -0.32 4.93 16.53
C GLU A 71 0.62 5.69 17.45
N PHE A 72 1.66 6.33 16.90
CA PHE A 72 2.58 7.14 17.68
C PHE A 72 2.25 8.61 17.50
N CYS A 73 2.00 9.26 18.62
CA CYS A 73 1.89 10.69 18.74
C CYS A 73 3.26 11.25 19.13
N ARG A 74 3.96 11.91 18.21
CA ARG A 74 5.23 12.59 18.53
C ARG A 74 4.93 13.94 19.18
N LEU A 75 5.42 14.14 20.40
CA LEU A 75 5.41 15.45 21.07
C LEU A 75 6.23 16.45 20.24
N LEU A 76 5.60 17.53 19.79
CA LEU A 76 6.26 18.50 18.89
C LEU A 76 7.13 19.53 19.61
N SER A 77 6.88 19.80 20.88
CA SER A 77 7.76 20.55 21.79
C SER A 77 7.05 20.72 23.12
N THR A 78 7.77 20.61 24.24
CA THR A 78 7.28 21.11 25.52
C THR A 78 7.93 22.48 25.77
N TRP A 79 7.24 23.58 25.52
CA TRP A 79 7.60 24.86 26.13
C TRP A 79 6.94 24.88 27.51
N PHE A 80 7.75 24.84 28.57
CA PHE A 80 7.29 24.83 29.96
C PHE A 80 7.45 26.26 30.51
N ASP A 81 6.40 27.08 30.47
CA ASP A 81 6.41 28.44 31.03
C ASP A 81 5.84 28.51 32.46
N GLY A 82 5.51 27.36 33.06
CA GLY A 82 5.21 27.23 34.48
C GLY A 82 3.76 27.54 34.88
N TRP A 83 2.85 27.75 33.91
CA TRP A 83 1.40 27.79 34.12
C TRP A 83 0.77 26.53 33.50
N GLY A 84 -0.36 26.07 34.05
CA GLY A 84 -0.90 24.72 33.86
C GLY A 84 -1.00 24.20 32.42
N LEU A 85 -0.85 22.88 32.28
CA LEU A 85 -0.83 22.14 31.02
C LEU A 85 -2.17 22.21 30.25
N ASP A 86 -2.18 22.88 29.10
CA ASP A 86 -3.14 22.63 28.02
C ASP A 86 -2.65 21.41 27.22
N VAL A 87 -3.25 20.23 27.44
CA VAL A 87 -2.75 18.94 26.90
C VAL A 87 -3.18 18.62 25.45
N ASP A 88 -3.78 19.57 24.71
CA ASP A 88 -4.53 19.26 23.49
C ASP A 88 -4.00 19.85 22.17
N SER A 89 -2.70 20.13 21.99
CA SER A 89 -2.31 20.71 20.68
C SER A 89 -0.88 20.53 20.18
N SER A 90 -0.22 19.38 20.40
CA SER A 90 1.11 19.13 19.80
C SER A 90 1.48 17.66 19.65
N PHE A 91 0.58 16.85 19.09
CA PHE A 91 0.88 15.48 18.70
C PHE A 91 0.76 15.32 17.18
N GLU A 92 1.89 15.12 16.49
CA GLU A 92 1.85 14.58 15.11
C GLU A 92 1.56 13.08 15.21
N LYS A 93 0.47 12.65 14.58
CA LYS A 93 0.20 11.23 14.34
C LYS A 93 1.19 10.75 13.29
N ILE A 94 2.32 10.19 13.72
CA ILE A 94 3.30 9.60 12.81
C ILE A 94 2.79 8.22 12.37
N GLY A 95 2.61 8.04 11.06
CA GLY A 95 2.30 6.74 10.47
C GLY A 95 3.37 5.70 10.81
N GLN A 96 3.00 4.42 10.87
CA GLN A 96 3.97 3.35 10.89
C GLN A 96 4.50 3.13 9.46
N GLN A 97 5.82 2.97 9.35
CA GLN A 97 6.50 2.71 8.08
C GLN A 97 6.62 1.20 7.84
N PHE A 98 6.26 0.76 6.64
CA PHE A 98 6.39 -0.61 6.16
C PHE A 98 7.18 -0.63 4.86
N ASP A 99 8.46 -0.99 4.95
CA ASP A 99 9.36 -0.97 3.81
C ASP A 99 8.99 -2.01 2.75
N ASN A 100 9.01 -1.60 1.48
CA ASN A 100 8.72 -2.47 0.32
C ASN A 100 7.47 -3.33 0.56
N ALA A 101 6.39 -2.71 1.05
CA ALA A 101 5.17 -3.40 1.48
C ALA A 101 4.17 -3.62 0.34
N ALA A 102 4.35 -2.90 -0.77
CA ALA A 102 3.60 -3.08 -2.00
C ALA A 102 4.54 -3.17 -3.20
N TRP A 103 4.07 -3.81 -4.28
CA TRP A 103 4.77 -3.89 -5.55
C TRP A 103 3.80 -3.75 -6.73
N TYR A 104 4.34 -3.36 -7.89
CA TYR A 104 3.61 -3.22 -9.14
C TYR A 104 4.53 -3.49 -10.34
N TYR A 105 3.95 -3.70 -11.51
CA TYR A 105 4.68 -3.91 -12.76
C TYR A 105 4.47 -2.72 -13.70
N PRO A 106 5.46 -1.80 -13.84
CA PRO A 106 5.34 -0.66 -14.74
C PRO A 106 5.43 -1.04 -16.23
N GLN A 107 6.15 -2.13 -16.53
CA GLN A 107 6.37 -2.63 -17.88
C GLN A 107 6.25 -4.16 -17.88
N PRO A 108 5.03 -4.70 -17.70
CA PRO A 108 4.83 -6.14 -17.66
C PRO A 108 5.09 -6.79 -19.02
N LEU A 109 5.47 -8.06 -19.00
CA LEU A 109 5.59 -8.88 -20.21
C LEU A 109 4.20 -9.18 -20.81
N GLU A 110 4.17 -9.60 -22.08
CA GLU A 110 2.94 -9.83 -22.87
C GLU A 110 1.87 -10.66 -22.14
N GLY A 111 2.29 -11.70 -21.40
CA GLY A 111 1.36 -12.57 -20.65
C GLY A 111 0.81 -11.98 -19.35
N ALA A 112 1.17 -10.74 -18.99
CA ALA A 112 0.80 -10.07 -17.75
C ALA A 112 0.42 -8.59 -17.97
N VAL A 113 0.11 -8.18 -19.21
CA VAL A 113 -0.18 -6.78 -19.56
C VAL A 113 -1.33 -6.18 -18.74
N ASP A 114 -2.31 -7.00 -18.36
CA ASP A 114 -3.45 -6.58 -17.54
C ASP A 114 -3.06 -6.18 -16.11
N LEU A 115 -1.85 -6.55 -15.65
CA LEU A 115 -1.32 -6.16 -14.33
C LEU A 115 -0.57 -4.83 -14.37
N ARG A 116 -0.51 -4.16 -15.52
CA ARG A 116 0.23 -2.91 -15.68
C ARG A 116 -0.24 -1.89 -14.65
N ASP A 117 0.72 -1.38 -13.89
CA ASP A 117 0.53 -0.36 -12.85
C ASP A 117 -0.45 -0.75 -11.72
N HIS A 118 -0.97 -1.98 -11.72
CA HIS A 118 -1.78 -2.47 -10.61
C HIS A 118 -0.89 -2.82 -9.43
N VAL A 119 -1.34 -2.48 -8.24
CA VAL A 119 -0.58 -2.59 -7.00
C VAL A 119 -1.05 -3.80 -6.20
N ALA A 120 -0.12 -4.66 -5.83
CA ALA A 120 -0.34 -5.76 -4.89
C ALA A 120 0.43 -5.52 -3.58
N PHE A 121 0.01 -6.20 -2.53
CA PHE A 121 0.48 -5.97 -1.17
C PHE A 121 0.98 -7.25 -0.50
N TYR A 122 1.98 -7.12 0.37
CA TYR A 122 2.44 -8.22 1.20
C TYR A 122 1.44 -8.49 2.34
N LYS A 123 0.80 -9.66 2.31
CA LYS A 123 -0.27 -10.06 3.25
C LYS A 123 0.17 -10.15 4.72
N ASN A 124 1.48 -10.24 4.99
CA ASN A 124 2.02 -10.19 6.34
C ASN A 124 2.24 -8.76 6.86
N LYS A 125 2.00 -7.73 6.04
CA LYS A 125 2.13 -6.31 6.38
C LYS A 125 0.82 -5.53 6.20
N VAL A 126 -0.03 -5.98 5.28
CA VAL A 126 -1.28 -5.32 4.89
C VAL A 126 -2.42 -6.31 4.96
N GLU A 127 -3.50 -5.92 5.63
CA GLU A 127 -4.75 -6.67 5.66
C GLU A 127 -5.49 -6.47 4.33
N ILE A 128 -5.78 -7.57 3.63
CA ILE A 128 -6.48 -7.54 2.34
C ILE A 128 -7.78 -8.30 2.49
N THR A 129 -8.88 -7.65 2.11
CA THR A 129 -10.20 -8.27 2.00
C THR A 129 -10.69 -8.06 0.58
N ALA A 130 -11.21 -9.11 -0.07
CA ALA A 130 -11.78 -9.06 -1.41
C ALA A 130 -12.94 -10.05 -1.48
N ASN A 131 -14.16 -9.53 -1.62
CA ASN A 131 -15.40 -10.32 -1.64
C ASN A 131 -16.27 -9.96 -2.83
#